data_AF-A0A535NRY7-F1
#
_entry.id   AF-A0A535NRY7-F1
#
_cell.length_a   1.000
_cell.length_b   1.000
_cell.length_c   1.000
_cell.angle_alpha   90.00
_cell.angle_beta   90.00
_cell.angle_gamma   90.00
#
_symmetry.space_group_name_H-M   'P 1'
#
loop_
_entity.id
_entity.type
_entity.pdbx_description
1 polymer ?
#
loop_
_entity_poly.entity_id
_entity_poly.type
_entity_poly.pdbx_seq_one_letter_code
_entity_poly.pdbx_strand_id
1 'polypeptide(L)' 'LNDLDRFHLVIDVIDRVPGLGASAGHVRQHMVDERLRHRQYTRDHGEDMPDVRDWTWPY' A
#
# COMPACT_ATOMS: atom_id res chain seq x y z
N LEU A 1 2.09 14.48 3.93
CA LEU A 1 1.40 13.22 3.59
C LEU A 1 1.63 12.29 4.77
N ASN A 2 0.58 11.85 5.45
CA ASN A 2 0.71 11.06 6.69
C ASN A 2 1.10 9.61 6.33
N ASP A 3 1.91 8.93 7.15
CA ASP A 3 2.36 7.54 6.92
C ASP A 3 1.27 6.50 7.28
N LEU A 4 0.00 6.88 7.13
CA LEU A 4 -1.18 6.06 7.45
C LEU A 4 -1.87 5.53 6.19
N ASP A 5 -1.18 5.51 5.05
CA ASP A 5 -1.71 4.91 3.84
C ASP A 5 -1.79 3.38 3.95
N ARG A 6 -2.77 2.77 3.27
CA ARG A 6 -3.05 1.33 3.36
C ARG A 6 -1.86 0.44 2.99
N PHE A 7 -0.98 0.92 2.11
CA PHE A 7 0.21 0.16 1.70
C PHE A 7 1.24 0.16 2.84
N HIS A 8 1.44 1.31 3.47
CA HIS A 8 2.32 1.43 4.63
C HIS A 8 1.87 0.53 5.79
N LEU A 9 0.57 0.46 6.07
CA LEU A 9 0.03 -0.41 7.12
C LEU A 9 0.32 -1.89 6.86
N VAL A 10 0.23 -2.36 5.61
CA VAL A 10 0.58 -3.75 5.26
C VAL A 10 2.07 -4.01 5.44
N ILE A 11 2.92 -3.07 5.01
CA ILE A 11 4.39 -3.18 5.19
C ILE A 11 4.73 -3.25 6.69
N ASP A 12 4.12 -2.40 7.50
CA ASP A 12 4.29 -2.39 8.95
C ASP A 12 3.91 -3.73 9.60
N VAL A 13 2.82 -4.36 9.17
CA VAL A 13 2.43 -5.69 9.66
C VAL A 13 3.50 -6.73 9.29
N ILE A 14 3.98 -6.73 8.05
CA ILE A 14 5.00 -7.69 7.60
C ILE A 14 6.30 -7.51 8.39
N ASP A 15 6.73 -6.26 8.60
CA ASP A 15 8.01 -5.95 9.25
C ASP A 15 7.96 -6.19 10.77
N ARG A 16 6.77 -6.15 11.40
CA ARG A 16 6.62 -6.25 12.86
C ARG A 16 6.17 -7.63 13.36
N VAL A 17 5.52 -8.45 12.54
CA VAL A 17 5.07 -9.78 12.96
C VAL A 17 6.21 -10.80 12.79
N PRO A 18 6.65 -11.49 13.87
CA PRO A 18 7.68 -12.50 13.79
C PRO A 18 7.36 -13.59 12.76
N GLY A 19 8.31 -13.86 11.86
CA GLY A 19 8.17 -14.88 10.81
C GLY A 19 7.58 -14.38 9.48
N LEU A 20 6.94 -13.21 9.43
CA LEU A 20 6.39 -12.68 8.17
C LEU A 20 7.45 -12.07 7.26
N GLY A 21 8.48 -11.41 7.81
CA GLY A 21 9.53 -10.80 6.98
C GLY A 21 10.20 -11.78 6.00
N ALA A 22 10.38 -13.05 6.40
CA ALA A 22 10.96 -14.08 5.54
C ALA A 22 9.96 -14.71 4.55
N SER A 23 8.68 -14.83 4.93
CA SER A 23 7.65 -15.52 4.14
C SER A 23 6.85 -14.60 3.22
N ALA A 24 6.78 -13.30 3.52
CA ALA A 24 5.95 -12.32 2.82
C ALA A 24 6.75 -11.28 2.03
N GLY A 25 8.02 -11.54 1.73
CA GLY A 25 8.89 -10.60 1.01
C GLY A 25 8.33 -10.11 -0.33
N HIS A 26 7.65 -10.98 -1.08
CA HIS A 26 7.00 -10.59 -2.34
C HIS A 26 5.84 -9.63 -2.13
N VAL A 27 5.00 -9.88 -1.11
CA VAL A 27 3.88 -8.98 -0.77
C VAL A 27 4.42 -7.62 -0.34
N ARG A 28 5.49 -7.60 0.47
CA ARG A 28 6.15 -6.36 0.89
C ARG A 28 6.63 -5.55 -0.31
N GLN A 29 7.31 -6.19 -1.26
CA GLN A 29 7.78 -5.52 -2.48
C GLN A 29 6.62 -4.96 -3.29
N HIS A 30 5.56 -5.74 -3.48
CA HIS A 30 4.35 -5.30 -4.18
C HIS A 30 3.71 -4.07 -3.51
N MET A 31 3.66 -4.01 -2.19
CA MET A 31 3.13 -2.82 -1.47
C MET A 31 4.02 -1.58 -1.65
N VAL A 32 5.35 -1.75 -1.74
CA VAL A 32 6.27 -0.65 -2.03
C VAL A 32 6.03 -0.11 -3.45
N ASP A 33 5.89 -1.00 -4.42
CA ASP A 33 5.65 -0.65 -5.82
C ASP A 33 4.29 0.04 -6.01
N GLU A 34 3.23 -0.49 -5.38
CA GLU A 34 1.89 0.10 -5.39
C GLU A 34 1.86 1.49 -4.76
N ARG A 35 2.58 1.68 -3.64
CA ARG A 35 2.69 3.00 -3.01
C ARG A 35 3.38 4.00 -3.93
N LEU A 36 4.40 3.59 -4.68
CA LEU A 36 5.05 4.45 -5.66
C LEU A 36 4.10 4.80 -6.81
N ARG A 37 3.41 3.80 -7.37
CA ARG A 37 2.42 3.96 -8.44
C ARG A 37 1.31 4.93 -8.05
N HIS A 38 0.75 4.79 -6.84
CA HIS A 38 -0.28 5.68 -6.33
C HIS A 38 0.22 7.12 -6.21
N ARG A 39 1.41 7.32 -5.64
CA ARG A 39 2.00 8.67 -5.49
C ARG A 39 2.28 9.32 -6.84
N GLN A 40 2.66 8.54 -7.84
CA GLN A 40 2.81 9.03 -9.20
C GLN A 40 1.47 9.43 -9.79
N TYR A 41 0.44 8.58 -9.69
CA TYR A 41 -0.89 8.89 -10.21
C TYR A 41 -1.47 10.17 -9.60
N THR A 42 -1.39 10.35 -8.28
CA THR A 42 -1.84 11.57 -7.60
C THR A 42 -1.11 12.82 -8.09
N ARG A 43 0.19 12.71 -8.42
CA ARG A 43 0.96 13.83 -8.98
C ARG A 43 0.54 14.16 -10.41
N ASP A 44 0.27 13.15 -11.22
CA ASP A 44 -0.03 13.30 -12.65
C ASP A 44 -1.48 13.75 -12.89
N HIS A 45 -2.42 13.29 -12.06
CA HIS A 45 -3.86 13.49 -12.27
C HIS A 45 -4.52 14.41 -11.23
N GLY A 46 -3.85 14.68 -10.10
CA GLY A 46 -4.38 15.53 -9.03
C GLY A 46 -5.46 14.87 -8.16
N GLU A 47 -5.72 13.58 -8.36
CA GLU A 47 -6.71 12.79 -7.63
C GLU A 47 -6.14 11.43 -7.20
N ASP A 48 -6.80 10.77 -6.25
CA ASP A 48 -6.44 9.41 -5.84
C ASP A 48 -6.82 8.39 -6.91
N MET A 49 -6.07 7.29 -6.97
CA MET A 49 -6.33 6.21 -7.92
C MET A 49 -7.74 5.63 -7.76
N PRO A 50 -8.43 5.24 -8.86
CA PRO A 50 -9.75 4.62 -8.79
C PRO A 50 -9.81 3.43 -7.83
N ASP A 51 -8.83 2.53 -7.87
CA ASP A 51 -8.76 1.35 -6.99
C ASP A 51 -8.71 1.69 -5.49
N VAL A 52 -8.29 2.90 -5.14
CA VAL A 52 -8.21 3.39 -3.76
C VAL A 52 -9.44 4.20 -3.40
N ARG A 53 -9.85 5.11 -4.29
CA ARG A 53 -10.97 6.05 -4.14
C ARG A 53 -12.33 5.35 -4.16
N ASP A 54 -12.50 4.37 -5.04
CA ASP A 54 -13.77 3.67 -5.28
C ASP A 54 -13.89 2.37 -4.47
N TRP A 55 -12.90 2.09 -3.61
CA TRP A 55 -12.88 0.90 -2.78
C TRP A 55 -13.94 0.97 -1.67
N THR A 56 -14.65 -0.14 -1.49
CA THR A 56 -15.63 -0.32 -0.42
C THR A 56 -15.43 -1.66 0.25
N TRP A 57 -15.94 -1.81 1.48
CA TRP A 57 -16.05 -3.13 2.09
C TRP A 57 -17.12 -3.97 1.37
N PRO A 58 -16.86 -5.28 1.14
CA PRO A 58 -17.75 -6.14 0.36
C PRO A 58 -18.95 -6.70 1.16
N TYR A 59 -19.21 -6.18 2.36
CA TYR A 59 -20.22 -6.69 3.30
C TYR A 59 -21.08 -5.58 3.87
#